data_AF-A0A7L2QXK2-F1
#
_entry.id   AF-A0A7L2QXK2-F1
#
_cell.length_a   1.000
_cell.length_b   1.000
_cell.length_c   1.000
_cell.angle_alpha   90.00
_cell.angle_beta   90.00
_cell.angle_gamma   90.00
#
_symmetry.space_group_name_H-M   'P 1'
#
loop_
_entity.id
_entity.type
_entity.pdbx_description
1 polymer ?
#
loop_
_entity_poly.entity_id
_entity_poly.type
_entity_poly.pdbx_seq_one_letter_code
_entity_poly.pdbx_strand_id
1 'polypeptide(L)'
;FIPGFLFCYHLHGRAMLDVHVHQLLLFAIFGAAACIFLEVFFRGSIVLEMLRTSLCILQGSWFWQIGFVLYPPNGSPEWNQMDHTNMMFLTMCYCWHYAFAFLILAVNYTIVSWAVRLKVKQSQSMEMGLLKTSERDHESEEEI
;
A
#
# COMPACT_ATOMS: atom_id res chain seq x y z
N PHE A 1 8.70 15.64 28.40
CA PHE A 1 9.26 17.01 28.34
C PHE A 1 10.79 17.01 28.29
N ILE A 2 11.48 16.24 29.15
CA ILE A 2 12.95 16.06 29.14
C ILE A 2 13.53 15.50 27.80
N PRO A 3 12.88 14.56 27.08
CA PRO A 3 13.43 14.03 25.82
C PRO A 3 13.47 15.05 24.68
N GLY A 4 12.46 15.92 24.59
CA GLY A 4 12.34 16.92 23.52
C GLY A 4 13.43 18.01 23.59
N PHE A 5 13.85 18.39 24.80
CA PHE A 5 14.94 19.34 25.00
C PHE A 5 16.31 18.76 24.61
N LEU A 6 16.53 17.46 24.87
CA LEU A 6 17.77 16.77 24.50
C LEU A 6 17.94 16.70 22.97
N PHE A 7 16.85 16.47 22.24
CA PHE A 7 16.84 16.50 20.78
C PHE A 7 17.01 17.92 20.21
N CYS A 8 16.40 18.94 20.82
CA CYS A 8 16.53 20.34 20.36
C CYS A 8 17.96 20.90 20.40
N TYR A 9 18.76 20.50 21.40
CA TYR A 9 20.14 20.98 21.55
C TYR A 9 21.18 20.10 20.84
N HIS A 10 20.89 18.83 20.56
CA HIS A 10 21.79 17.97 19.78
C HIS A 10 21.57 18.07 18.26
N LEU A 11 20.37 18.46 17.80
CA LEU A 11 19.98 18.50 16.37
C LEU A 11 20.00 19.89 15.73
N HIS A 12 20.58 20.92 16.36
CA HIS A 12 20.51 22.29 15.83
C HIS A 12 21.21 22.47 14.45
N GLY A 13 22.04 21.51 14.03
CA GLY A 13 22.57 21.42 12.66
C GLY A 13 21.88 20.36 11.78
N ARG A 14 20.94 19.59 12.35
CA ARG A 14 20.26 18.42 11.77
C ARG A 14 18.77 18.63 11.41
N ALA A 15 18.26 19.86 11.43
CA ALA A 15 16.82 20.15 11.41
C ALA A 15 16.11 20.09 10.04
N MET A 16 16.71 20.51 8.93
CA MET A 16 15.96 20.72 7.67
C MET A 16 15.54 19.40 7.01
N LEU A 17 16.47 18.45 6.92
CA LEU A 17 16.24 17.14 6.31
C LEU A 17 15.28 16.30 7.17
N ASP A 18 15.48 16.34 8.49
CA ASP A 18 14.68 15.62 9.47
C ASP A 18 13.22 16.09 9.44
N VAL A 19 13.00 17.41 9.43
CA VAL A 19 11.66 17.98 9.29
C VAL A 19 11.01 17.57 7.98
N HIS A 20 11.75 17.59 6.87
CA HIS A 20 11.19 17.24 5.56
C HIS A 20 10.72 15.77 5.48
N VAL A 21 11.53 14.83 5.97
CA VAL A 21 11.14 13.40 5.94
C VAL A 21 9.96 13.09 6.87
N HIS A 22 9.88 13.78 8.01
CA HIS A 22 8.76 13.67 8.94
C HIS A 22 7.48 14.33 8.39
N GLN A 23 7.59 15.44 7.67
CA GLN A 23 6.46 16.06 6.97
C GLN A 23 5.86 15.08 5.94
N LEU A 24 6.70 14.40 5.15
CA LEU A 24 6.26 13.38 4.20
C LEU A 24 5.54 12.19 4.87
N LEU A 25 5.99 11.80 6.07
CA LEU A 25 5.30 10.78 6.88
C LEU A 25 3.93 11.28 7.35
N LEU A 26 3.85 12.53 7.82
CA LEU A 26 2.59 13.14 8.25
C LEU A 26 1.59 13.20 7.09
N PHE A 27 2.01 13.52 5.87
CA PHE A 27 1.13 13.50 4.70
C PHE A 27 0.48 12.12 4.48
N ALA A 28 1.24 11.04 4.62
CA ALA A 28 0.68 9.68 4.51
C ALA A 28 -0.32 9.37 5.64
N ILE A 29 -0.01 9.78 6.88
CA ILE A 29 -0.89 9.56 8.05
C ILE A 29 -2.18 10.36 7.91
N PHE A 30 -2.10 11.65 7.58
CA PHE A 30 -3.26 12.51 7.37
C PHE A 30 -4.10 12.02 6.19
N GLY A 31 -3.48 11.59 5.09
CA GLY A 31 -4.17 10.98 3.97
C GLY A 31 -4.93 9.71 4.39
N ALA A 32 -4.30 8.83 5.16
CA ALA A 32 -4.94 7.61 5.64
C ALA A 32 -6.10 7.92 6.59
N ALA A 33 -5.93 8.87 7.51
CA ALA A 33 -7.00 9.33 8.40
C ALA A 33 -8.17 9.95 7.62
N ALA A 34 -7.88 10.75 6.59
CA ALA A 34 -8.89 11.30 5.70
C ALA A 34 -9.64 10.21 4.93
N CYS A 35 -8.95 9.15 4.47
CA CYS A 35 -9.60 8.00 3.84
C CYS A 35 -10.57 7.31 4.81
N ILE A 36 -10.14 7.04 6.05
CA ILE A 36 -11.00 6.45 7.08
C ILE A 36 -12.21 7.33 7.36
N PHE A 37 -12.01 8.65 7.46
CA PHE A 37 -13.11 9.59 7.64
C PHE A 37 -14.10 9.54 6.47
N LEU A 38 -13.60 9.54 5.22
CA LEU A 38 -14.44 9.44 4.02
C LEU A 38 -15.16 8.09 3.91
N GLU A 39 -14.56 6.99 4.39
CA GLU A 39 -15.20 5.66 4.43
C GLU A 39 -16.47 5.67 5.30
N VAL A 40 -16.55 6.53 6.32
CA VAL A 40 -17.77 6.69 7.14
C VAL A 40 -18.93 7.24 6.32
N PHE A 41 -18.67 8.14 5.37
CA PHE A 41 -19.68 8.72 4.49
C PHE A 41 -19.98 7.84 3.28
N PHE A 42 -18.95 7.27 2.65
CA PHE A 42 -19.04 6.46 1.44
C PHE A 42 -18.83 4.97 1.75
N ARG A 43 -19.68 4.41 2.62
CA ARG A 43 -19.60 3.01 3.04
C ARG A 43 -19.60 2.07 1.84
N GLY A 44 -18.60 1.18 1.78
CA GLY A 44 -18.50 0.12 0.77
C GLY A 44 -17.76 0.48 -0.51
N SER A 45 -17.13 1.65 -0.60
CA SER A 45 -16.27 1.98 -1.74
C SER A 45 -14.92 1.26 -1.66
N ILE A 46 -14.74 0.23 -2.50
CA ILE A 46 -13.48 -0.50 -2.62
C ILE A 46 -12.30 0.42 -2.97
N VAL A 47 -12.56 1.53 -3.66
CA VAL A 47 -11.54 2.51 -4.04
C VAL A 47 -10.96 3.22 -2.81
N LEU A 48 -11.80 3.58 -1.84
CA LEU A 48 -11.34 4.21 -0.61
C LEU A 48 -10.52 3.23 0.24
N GLU A 49 -10.97 1.98 0.31
CA GLU A 49 -10.25 0.92 1.03
C GLU A 49 -8.88 0.63 0.40
N MET A 50 -8.83 0.61 -0.94
CA MET A 50 -7.61 0.49 -1.73
C MET A 50 -6.66 1.66 -1.49
N LEU A 51 -7.19 2.89 -1.49
CA LEU A 51 -6.40 4.10 -1.22
C LEU A 51 -5.81 4.08 0.19
N ARG A 52 -6.63 3.78 1.22
CA ARG A 52 -6.18 3.62 2.61
C ARG A 52 -5.07 2.58 2.72
N THR A 53 -5.23 1.44 2.05
CA THR A 53 -4.23 0.37 2.06
C THR A 53 -2.93 0.81 1.40
N SER A 54 -2.98 1.51 0.26
CA SER A 54 -1.79 2.06 -0.40
C SER A 54 -1.05 3.07 0.49
N LEU A 55 -1.78 3.93 1.21
CA LEU A 55 -1.21 4.92 2.12
C LEU A 55 -0.58 4.25 3.35
N CYS A 56 -1.12 3.13 3.82
CA CYS A 56 -0.53 2.33 4.90
C CYS A 56 0.80 1.70 4.47
N ILE A 57 0.87 1.12 3.26
CA ILE A 57 2.11 0.58 2.69
C ILE A 57 3.16 1.70 2.51
N LEU A 58 2.73 2.86 2.01
CA LEU A 58 3.58 4.03 1.89
C LEU A 58 4.12 4.48 3.26
N GLN A 59 3.25 4.60 4.27
CA GLN A 59 3.62 5.00 5.62
C GLN A 59 4.66 4.05 6.23
N GLY A 60 4.45 2.74 6.14
CA GLY A 60 5.38 1.73 6.66
C GLY A 60 6.72 1.70 5.92
N SER A 61 6.68 1.68 4.58
CA SER A 61 7.92 1.66 3.77
C SER A 61 8.72 2.96 3.90
N TRP A 62 8.05 4.10 4.04
CA TRP A 62 8.70 5.38 4.28
C TRP A 62 9.28 5.48 5.68
N PHE A 63 8.58 4.97 6.70
CA PHE A 63 9.12 4.91 8.05
C PHE A 63 10.44 4.10 8.11
N TRP A 64 10.51 3.00 7.36
CA TRP A 64 11.73 2.24 7.19
C TRP A 64 12.84 3.08 6.52
N GLN A 65 12.51 3.79 5.43
CA GLN A 65 13.45 4.67 4.73
C GLN A 65 14.01 5.79 5.63
N ILE A 66 13.17 6.39 6.50
CA ILE A 66 13.60 7.38 7.50
C ILE A 66 14.67 6.79 8.42
N GLY A 67 14.49 5.54 8.86
CA GLY A 67 15.48 4.84 9.69
C GLY A 67 16.85 4.76 9.04
N PHE A 68 16.91 4.45 7.74
CA PHE A 68 18.17 4.41 6.98
C PHE A 68 18.80 5.80 6.78
N VAL A 69 17.98 6.83 6.59
CA VAL A 69 18.45 8.21 6.40
C VAL A 69 19.02 8.79 7.70
N LEU A 70 18.38 8.52 8.84
CA LEU A 70 18.80 9.03 10.15
C LEU A 70 19.93 8.22 10.79
N TYR A 71 19.97 6.91 10.53
CA TYR A 71 20.93 5.96 11.11
C TYR A 71 21.55 5.06 10.02
N PRO A 72 22.54 5.58 9.25
CA PRO A 72 23.19 4.80 8.22
C PRO A 72 23.94 3.60 8.81
N PRO A 73 23.65 2.35 8.40
CA PRO A 73 24.18 1.13 9.03
C PRO A 73 25.69 0.93 8.86
N ASN A 74 26.32 1.61 7.90
CA ASN A 74 27.76 1.48 7.59
C ASN A 74 28.61 2.68 8.03
N GLY A 75 28.06 3.59 8.85
CA GLY A 75 28.78 4.81 9.26
C GLY A 75 29.12 5.72 8.08
N SER A 76 28.33 5.67 7.00
CA SER A 76 28.49 6.56 5.85
C SER A 76 28.33 8.02 6.28
N PRO A 77 28.96 8.98 5.58
CA PRO A 77 28.88 10.40 5.93
C PRO A 77 27.43 10.84 6.12
N GLU A 78 27.19 11.66 7.15
CA GLU A 78 25.86 12.19 7.39
C GLU A 78 25.35 12.98 6.16
N TRP A 79 24.06 12.84 5.88
CA TRP A 79 23.42 13.53 4.76
C TRP A 79 23.52 15.04 4.95
N ASN A 80 24.05 15.74 3.94
CA ASN A 80 24.14 17.20 3.95
C ASN A 80 22.74 17.82 3.86
N GLN A 81 22.36 18.54 4.90
CA GLN A 81 20.99 19.02 5.07
C GLN A 81 20.67 20.32 4.35
N MET A 82 21.70 21.05 3.95
CA MET A 82 21.56 22.30 3.20
C MET A 82 21.62 22.06 1.69
N ASP A 83 21.87 20.82 1.26
CA ASP A 83 21.89 20.47 -0.15
C ASP A 83 20.46 20.20 -0.64
N HIS A 84 19.99 21.10 -1.51
CA HIS A 84 18.69 21.01 -2.15
C HIS A 84 18.55 19.71 -2.97
N THR A 85 19.68 19.15 -3.45
CA THR A 85 19.74 17.88 -4.17
C THR A 85 19.22 16.71 -3.33
N ASN A 86 19.52 16.70 -2.03
CA ASN A 86 19.08 15.64 -1.12
C ASN A 86 17.57 15.70 -0.86
N MET A 87 17.01 16.90 -0.75
CA MET A 87 15.55 17.07 -0.66
C MET A 87 14.85 16.62 -1.94
N MET A 88 15.38 17.00 -3.11
CA MET A 88 14.84 16.56 -4.39
C MET A 88 14.92 15.02 -4.53
N PHE A 89 16.04 14.41 -4.13
CA PHE A 89 16.17 12.96 -4.13
C PHE A 89 15.16 12.28 -3.20
N LEU A 90 14.94 12.81 -1.99
CA LEU A 90 13.97 12.27 -1.03
C LEU A 90 12.54 12.35 -1.56
N THR A 91 12.13 13.47 -2.15
CA THR A 91 10.79 13.60 -2.75
C THR A 91 10.60 12.64 -3.92
N MET A 92 11.61 12.47 -4.78
CA MET A 92 11.58 11.47 -5.86
C MET A 92 11.50 10.04 -5.31
N CYS A 93 12.29 9.73 -4.27
CA CYS A 93 12.24 8.45 -3.58
C CYS A 93 10.84 8.19 -3.01
N TYR A 94 10.23 9.17 -2.34
CA TYR A 94 8.87 9.09 -1.82
C TYR A 94 7.84 8.76 -2.92
N CYS A 95 7.94 9.44 -4.07
CA CYS A 95 7.10 9.15 -5.23
C CYS A 95 7.27 7.71 -5.74
N TRP A 96 8.52 7.21 -5.77
CA TRP A 96 8.80 5.81 -6.12
C TRP A 96 8.19 4.82 -5.13
N HIS A 97 8.30 5.07 -3.83
CA HIS A 97 7.63 4.26 -2.80
C HIS A 97 6.13 4.20 -3.05
N TYR A 98 5.50 5.34 -3.38
CA TYR A 98 4.06 5.37 -3.62
C TYR A 98 3.66 4.69 -4.93
N ALA A 99 4.43 4.88 -6.00
CA ALA A 99 4.24 4.17 -7.26
C ALA A 99 4.34 2.64 -7.07
N PHE A 100 5.31 2.18 -6.27
CA PHE A 100 5.46 0.77 -5.95
C PHE A 100 4.31 0.25 -5.07
N ALA A 101 3.82 1.06 -4.12
CA ALA A 101 2.63 0.72 -3.33
C ALA A 101 1.39 0.52 -4.23
N PHE A 102 1.19 1.39 -5.23
CA PHE A 102 0.13 1.22 -6.23
C PHE A 102 0.35 -0.01 -7.12
N LEU A 103 1.58 -0.30 -7.52
CA LEU A 103 1.90 -1.48 -8.31
C LEU A 103 1.58 -2.77 -7.53
N ILE A 104 1.99 -2.85 -6.26
CA ILE A 104 1.64 -3.98 -5.37
C ILE A 104 0.12 -4.13 -5.32
N LEU A 105 -0.61 -3.04 -5.13
CA LEU A 105 -2.05 -3.06 -5.02
C LEU A 105 -2.72 -3.52 -6.33
N ALA A 106 -2.25 -3.04 -7.48
CA ALA A 106 -2.72 -3.44 -8.80
C ALA A 106 -2.47 -4.94 -9.07
N VAL A 107 -1.30 -5.44 -8.70
CA VAL A 107 -0.96 -6.87 -8.83
C VAL A 107 -1.87 -7.72 -7.92
N ASN A 108 -2.04 -7.34 -6.66
CA ASN A 108 -2.94 -8.05 -5.76
C ASN A 108 -4.38 -8.05 -6.27
N TYR A 109 -4.88 -6.90 -6.73
CA TYR A 109 -6.22 -6.78 -7.26
C TYR A 109 -6.45 -7.63 -8.51
N THR A 110 -5.48 -7.65 -9.43
CA THR A 110 -5.55 -8.47 -10.66
C THR A 110 -5.51 -9.96 -10.34
N ILE A 111 -4.63 -10.40 -9.43
CA ILE A 111 -4.54 -11.80 -8.99
C ILE A 111 -5.85 -12.25 -8.34
N VAL A 112 -6.40 -11.47 -7.40
CA VAL A 112 -7.65 -11.80 -6.71
C VAL A 112 -8.81 -11.82 -7.71
N SER A 113 -8.91 -10.82 -8.58
CA SER A 113 -9.95 -10.75 -9.61
C SER A 113 -9.87 -11.94 -10.56
N TRP A 114 -8.66 -12.34 -10.96
CA TRP A 114 -8.44 -13.49 -11.82
C TRP A 114 -8.81 -14.80 -11.12
N ALA A 115 -8.38 -15.00 -9.87
CA ALA A 115 -8.71 -16.18 -9.08
C ALA A 115 -10.23 -16.32 -8.87
N VAL A 116 -10.93 -15.23 -8.54
CA VAL A 116 -12.40 -15.21 -8.41
C VAL A 116 -13.07 -15.59 -9.74
N ARG A 117 -12.63 -14.99 -10.85
CA ARG A 117 -13.17 -15.31 -12.19
C ARG A 117 -12.95 -16.77 -12.57
N LEU A 118 -11.78 -17.34 -12.25
CA LEU A 118 -11.49 -18.76 -12.49
C LEU A 118 -12.40 -19.67 -11.67
N LYS A 119 -12.61 -19.36 -10.38
CA LYS A 119 -13.48 -20.14 -9.49
C LYS A 119 -14.94 -20.08 -9.93
N VAL A 120 -15.43 -18.91 -10.32
CA VAL A 120 -16.80 -18.74 -10.86
C VAL A 120 -16.95 -19.54 -12.16
N LYS A 121 -16.00 -19.41 -13.09
CA LYS A 121 -16.03 -20.18 -14.35
C LYS A 121 -15.98 -21.69 -14.11
N GLN A 122 -15.19 -22.14 -13.15
CA GLN A 122 -15.10 -23.56 -12.77
C GLN A 122 -16.42 -24.06 -12.17
N SER A 123 -17.05 -23.29 -11.27
CA SER A 123 -18.36 -23.63 -10.67
C SER A 123 -19.43 -23.79 -11.75
N GLN A 124 -19.55 -22.83 -12.66
CA GLN A 124 -20.54 -22.90 -13.75
C GLN A 124 -20.28 -24.07 -14.71
N SER A 125 -19.01 -24.37 -15.02
CA SER A 125 -18.65 -25.52 -15.84
C SER A 125 -19.04 -26.86 -15.18
N MET A 126 -18.96 -26.93 -13.84
CA MET A 126 -19.32 -28.13 -13.09
C MET A 126 -20.84 -28.32 -13.03
N GLU A 127 -21.61 -27.24 -12.82
CA GLU A 127 -23.08 -27.27 -12.87
C GLU A 127 -23.58 -27.70 -14.26
N MET A 128 -23.00 -27.15 -15.33
CA MET A 128 -23.38 -27.50 -16.70
C MET A 128 -23.05 -28.96 -17.06
N GLY A 129 -21.95 -29.50 -16.53
CA GLY A 129 -21.61 -30.92 -16.68
C GLY A 129 -22.57 -31.85 -15.93
N LEU A 130 -23.05 -31.43 -14.76
CA LEU A 130 -24.02 -32.18 -13.97
C LEU A 130 -25.39 -32.25 -14.68
N LEU A 131 -25.87 -31.11 -15.20
CA LEU A 131 -27.12 -31.05 -15.99
C LEU A 131 -27.08 -31.99 -17.19
N LYS A 132 -25.99 -31.96 -17.97
CA LYS A 132 -25.84 -32.83 -19.14
C LYS A 132 -25.80 -34.32 -18.78
N THR A 133 -25.27 -34.67 -17.61
CA THR A 133 -25.26 -36.06 -17.14
C THR A 133 -26.67 -36.50 -16.75
N SER A 134 -27.41 -35.64 -16.06
CA SER A 134 -28.81 -35.90 -15.68
C SER A 134 -29.76 -36.02 -16.87
N GLU A 135 -29.61 -35.22 -17.93
CA GLU A 135 -30.44 -35.32 -19.14
C GLU A 135 -30.23 -36.67 -19.85
N ARG A 136 -28.97 -37.11 -19.97
CA ARG A 136 -28.63 -38.38 -20.61
C ARG A 136 -29.15 -39.59 -19.84
N ASP A 137 -29.11 -39.53 -18.51
CA ASP A 137 -29.65 -40.60 -17.67
C ASP A 137 -31.18 -40.70 -17.85
N HIS A 138 -31.88 -39.57 -17.96
CA HIS A 138 -33.33 -39.54 -18.21
C HIS A 138 -33.70 -40.04 -19.61
N GLU A 139 -32.96 -39.66 -20.66
CA GLU A 139 -33.18 -40.20 -22.02
C GLU A 139 -32.98 -41.73 -22.04
N SER A 140 -32.02 -42.25 -21.27
CA SER A 140 -31.77 -43.69 -21.21
C SER A 140 -32.84 -44.48 -20.45
N GLU A 141 -33.59 -43.86 -19.53
CA GLU A 141 -34.72 -44.49 -18.84
C GLU A 141 -36.00 -44.51 -19.69
N GLU A 142 -36.16 -43.57 -20.64
CA GLU A 142 -37.34 -43.54 -21.53
C GLU A 142 -37.25 -44.51 -22.72
N GLU A 143 -36.05 -45.00 -23.05
CA GLU A 143 -35.82 -45.99 -24.12
C GLU A 143 -36.03 -47.46 -23.71
N ILE A 144 -36.33 -47.75 -22.43
CA ILE A 144 -36.49 -49.11 -21.86
C ILE A 144 -37.97 -49.47 -21.66
#